data_AF-A0A1F8JI18-F1
#
_entry.id   AF-A0A1F8JI18-F1
#
_cell.length_a   1.000
_cell.length_b   1.000
_cell.length_c   1.000
_cell.angle_alpha   90.00
_cell.angle_beta   90.00
_cell.angle_gamma   90.00
#
_symmetry.space_group_name_H-M   'P 1'
#
loop_
_entity.id
_entity.type
_entity.pdbx_description
1 polymer ?
#
loop_
_entity_poly.entity_id
_entity_poly.type
_entity_poly.pdbx_seq_one_letter_code
_entity_poly.pdbx_strand_id
1 'polypeptide(L)'
;MFDFIKSFAKKKFDYKMVVWIVMAVIFLSYLILHGLDMRSSVEWYGSFFMYFYLFAFAYRWFFFFLESKKKQELALSLLFFSVFVFTFAHYLFNLSFGFIVLMLK
;
A
#
# COMPACT_ATOMS: atom_id res chain seq x y z
N MET A 1 -20.30 21.01 -17.95
CA MET A 1 -19.21 20.62 -17.02
C MET A 1 -19.77 20.12 -15.68
N PHE A 2 -20.76 20.79 -15.09
CA PHE A 2 -21.41 20.36 -13.83
C PHE A 2 -22.28 19.09 -13.96
N ASP A 3 -22.80 18.76 -15.16
CA ASP A 3 -23.59 17.54 -15.37
C ASP A 3 -22.76 16.24 -15.33
N PHE A 4 -21.47 16.34 -15.65
CA PHE A 4 -20.54 15.20 -15.59
C PHE A 4 -20.26 14.78 -14.13
N ILE A 5 -20.20 15.77 -13.23
CA ILE A 5 -19.98 15.55 -11.79
C ILE A 5 -21.24 14.91 -11.14
N LYS A 6 -22.44 15.35 -11.56
CA LYS A 6 -23.72 14.79 -11.08
C LYS A 6 -23.94 13.33 -11.52
N SER A 7 -23.43 12.95 -12.69
CA SER A 7 -23.48 11.57 -13.20
C SER A 7 -22.63 10.61 -12.35
N PHE A 8 -21.44 11.04 -11.92
CA PHE A 8 -20.57 10.26 -11.04
C PHE A 8 -21.21 10.00 -9.66
N ALA A 9 -21.94 10.98 -9.12
CA ALA A 9 -22.59 10.89 -7.82
C ALA A 9 -23.73 9.86 -7.74
N LYS A 10 -24.30 9.43 -8.87
CA LYS A 10 -25.36 8.41 -8.93
C LYS A 10 -24.84 6.97 -9.04
N LYS A 11 -23.55 6.79 -9.33
CA LYS A 11 -22.92 5.48 -9.40
C LYS A 11 -22.62 5.05 -7.96
N LYS A 12 -23.24 3.96 -7.49
CA LYS A 12 -22.91 3.34 -6.19
C LYS A 12 -21.40 3.27 -6.07
N PHE A 13 -20.84 4.07 -5.17
CA PHE A 13 -19.40 4.15 -4.97
C PHE A 13 -18.94 2.76 -4.52
N ASP A 14 -18.20 2.06 -5.38
CA ASP A 14 -17.67 0.75 -5.04
C ASP A 14 -16.46 0.96 -4.13
N TYR A 15 -16.73 1.01 -2.82
CA TYR A 15 -15.69 1.15 -1.79
C TYR A 15 -14.57 0.13 -1.94
N LYS A 16 -14.82 -1.04 -2.54
CA LYS A 16 -13.77 -2.03 -2.84
C LYS A 16 -12.77 -1.47 -3.85
N MET A 17 -13.26 -0.87 -4.93
CA MET A 17 -12.43 -0.28 -5.97
C MET A 17 -11.56 0.86 -5.41
N VAL A 18 -12.12 1.67 -4.50
CA VAL A 18 -11.39 2.76 -3.85
C VAL A 18 -10.27 2.23 -2.97
N VAL A 19 -10.56 1.24 -2.13
CA VAL A 19 -9.54 0.59 -1.28
C VAL A 19 -8.42 0.02 -2.15
N TRP A 20 -8.75 -0.64 -3.26
CA TRP A 20 -7.73 -1.16 -4.18
C TRP A 20 -6.86 -0.09 -4.81
N ILE A 21 -7.45 1.01 -5.28
CA ILE A 21 -6.72 2.13 -5.85
C ILE A 21 -5.75 2.70 -4.80
N VAL A 22 -6.22 2.88 -3.56
CA VAL A 22 -5.36 3.37 -2.47
C VAL A 22 -4.21 2.42 -2.19
N MET A 23 -4.46 1.10 -2.09
CA MET A 23 -3.39 0.15 -1.85
C MET A 23 -2.38 0.09 -3.00
N ALA A 24 -2.84 0.13 -4.25
CA ALA A 24 -1.98 0.13 -5.44
C ALA A 24 -1.11 1.38 -5.52
N VAL A 25 -1.69 2.56 -5.22
CA VAL A 25 -0.93 3.82 -5.16
C VAL A 25 0.16 3.74 -4.09
N ILE A 26 -0.15 3.27 -2.88
CA ILE A 26 0.84 3.14 -1.81
C ILE A 26 1.96 2.17 -2.21
N PHE A 27 1.62 1.03 -2.84
CA PHE A 27 2.60 0.06 -3.31
C PHE A 27 3.51 0.62 -4.42
N LEU A 28 2.95 1.33 -5.40
CA LEU A 28 3.72 1.98 -6.47
C LEU A 28 4.62 3.09 -5.93
N SER A 29 4.12 3.91 -5.01
CA SER A 29 4.92 4.94 -4.34
C SER A 29 6.10 4.32 -3.59
N TYR A 30 5.90 3.21 -2.90
CA TYR A 30 6.98 2.47 -2.25
C TYR A 30 8.03 1.97 -3.24
N LEU A 31 7.61 1.35 -4.34
CA LEU A 31 8.49 0.85 -5.39
C LEU A 31 9.39 1.95 -5.97
N ILE A 32 8.82 3.12 -6.27
CA ILE A 32 9.54 4.27 -6.81
C ILE A 32 10.55 4.79 -5.79
N LEU A 33 10.15 4.97 -4.53
CA LEU A 33 11.02 5.50 -3.48
C LEU A 33 12.18 4.54 -3.16
N HIS A 34 11.93 3.24 -3.07
CA HIS A 34 12.99 2.25 -2.82
C HIS A 34 13.92 2.02 -4.00
N GLY A 35 13.39 2.08 -5.24
CA GLY A 35 14.22 1.96 -6.44
C GLY A 35 15.22 3.11 -6.62
N LEU A 36 14.94 4.28 -6.02
CA LEU A 36 15.84 5.43 -6.06
C LEU A 36 17.01 5.34 -5.04
N ASP A 37 16.83 4.59 -3.95
CA ASP A 37 17.74 4.62 -2.79
C ASP A 37 18.71 3.41 -2.76
N MET A 38 18.31 2.25 -3.30
CA MET A 38 19.14 1.04 -3.23
C MET A 38 19.95 0.82 -4.51
N ARG A 39 21.24 1.21 -4.47
CA ARG A 39 22.25 0.84 -5.48
C ARG A 39 22.72 -0.62 -5.38
N SER A 40 22.36 -1.37 -4.32
CA SER A 40 22.70 -2.79 -4.17
C SER A 40 21.46 -3.67 -4.41
N SER A 41 21.58 -4.64 -5.31
CA SER A 41 20.42 -5.40 -5.82
C SER A 41 19.81 -6.34 -4.78
N VAL A 42 20.61 -6.96 -3.91
CA VAL A 42 20.15 -8.07 -3.04
C VAL A 42 19.26 -7.63 -1.89
N GLU A 43 19.59 -6.55 -1.18
CA GLU A 43 18.77 -6.02 -0.07
C GLU A 43 17.45 -5.43 -0.57
N TRP A 44 17.49 -4.84 -1.77
CA TRP A 44 16.31 -4.35 -2.46
C TRP A 44 15.34 -5.49 -2.78
N TYR A 45 15.83 -6.61 -3.33
CA TYR A 45 14.98 -7.77 -3.60
C TYR A 45 14.38 -8.34 -2.31
N GLY A 46 15.19 -8.54 -1.28
CA GLY A 46 14.72 -9.10 0.01
C GLY A 46 13.61 -8.25 0.63
N SER A 47 13.80 -6.93 0.64
CA SER A 47 12.78 -5.97 1.04
C SER A 47 11.58 -6.08 0.10
N PHE A 48 11.72 -5.80 -1.19
CA PHE A 48 10.65 -5.85 -2.19
C PHE A 48 9.72 -7.08 -2.04
N PHE A 49 10.29 -8.29 -1.95
CA PHE A 49 9.51 -9.51 -1.78
C PHE A 49 8.69 -9.49 -0.49
N MET A 50 9.26 -9.09 0.64
CA MET A 50 8.55 -9.01 1.92
C MET A 50 7.30 -8.10 1.83
N TYR A 51 7.43 -6.90 1.26
CA TYR A 51 6.30 -5.95 1.18
C TYR A 51 5.30 -6.36 0.11
N PHE A 52 5.77 -6.92 -1.01
CA PHE A 52 4.90 -7.52 -2.02
C PHE A 52 4.08 -8.67 -1.42
N TYR A 53 4.69 -9.54 -0.60
CA TYR A 53 3.97 -10.60 0.09
C TYR A 53 2.94 -10.06 1.08
N LEU A 54 3.29 -9.07 1.90
CA LEU A 54 2.33 -8.45 2.83
C LEU A 54 1.13 -7.85 2.10
N PHE A 55 1.38 -7.15 0.99
CA PHE A 55 0.33 -6.61 0.13
C PHE A 55 -0.52 -7.72 -0.51
N ALA A 56 0.11 -8.74 -1.08
CA ALA A 56 -0.57 -9.87 -1.72
C ALA A 56 -1.41 -10.69 -0.72
N PHE A 57 -0.94 -10.87 0.51
CA PHE A 57 -1.71 -11.53 1.57
C PHE A 57 -2.88 -10.66 2.02
N ALA A 58 -2.68 -9.37 2.23
CA ALA A 58 -3.78 -8.44 2.53
C ALA A 58 -4.85 -8.49 1.43
N TYR A 59 -4.42 -8.52 0.16
CA TYR A 59 -5.28 -8.64 -1.00
C TYR A 59 -6.07 -9.94 -0.99
N ARG A 60 -5.37 -11.07 -0.83
CA ARG A 60 -5.95 -12.42 -0.88
C ARG A 60 -7.02 -12.62 0.18
N TRP A 61 -6.74 -12.21 1.42
CA TRP A 61 -7.69 -12.34 2.53
C TRP A 61 -8.88 -11.40 2.37
N PHE A 62 -8.68 -10.21 1.77
CA PHE A 62 -9.81 -9.34 1.43
C PHE A 62 -10.72 -10.00 0.38
N PHE A 63 -10.13 -10.58 -0.66
CA PHE A 63 -10.89 -11.25 -1.71
C PHE A 63 -11.69 -12.43 -1.16
N PHE A 64 -11.08 -13.27 -0.31
CA PHE A 64 -11.82 -14.32 0.38
C PHE A 64 -12.95 -13.77 1.24
N PHE A 65 -12.75 -12.66 1.96
CA PHE A 65 -13.83 -12.02 2.71
C PHE A 65 -14.98 -11.60 1.78
N LEU A 66 -14.68 -11.11 0.58
CA LEU A 66 -15.70 -10.73 -0.39
C LEU A 66 -16.55 -11.93 -0.83
N GLU A 67 -15.94 -13.10 -0.98
CA GLU A 67 -16.61 -14.36 -1.36
C GLU A 67 -17.35 -15.00 -0.17
N SER A 68 -16.67 -15.18 0.96
CA SER A 68 -17.13 -15.99 2.09
C SER A 68 -17.96 -15.20 3.11
N LYS A 69 -17.87 -13.85 3.11
CA LYS A 69 -18.43 -12.93 4.11
C LYS A 69 -17.96 -13.18 5.55
N LYS A 70 -16.90 -13.97 5.77
CA LYS A 70 -16.39 -14.27 7.12
C LYS A 70 -15.57 -13.10 7.66
N LYS A 71 -15.98 -12.56 8.82
CA LYS A 71 -15.30 -11.44 9.48
C LYS A 71 -13.82 -11.70 9.81
N GLN A 72 -13.44 -12.98 10.00
CA GLN A 72 -12.06 -13.39 10.26
C GLN A 72 -11.10 -13.01 9.11
N GLU A 73 -11.56 -13.14 7.87
CA GLU A 73 -10.75 -12.87 6.67
C GLU A 73 -10.55 -11.37 6.45
N LEU A 74 -11.56 -10.56 6.80
CA LEU A 74 -11.43 -9.11 6.85
C LEU A 74 -10.41 -8.68 7.91
N ALA A 75 -10.44 -9.29 9.10
CA ALA A 75 -9.49 -8.99 10.16
C ALA A 75 -8.04 -9.35 9.74
N LEU A 76 -7.85 -10.50 9.08
CA LEU A 76 -6.54 -10.89 8.53
C LEU A 76 -6.06 -9.92 7.45
N SER A 77 -6.94 -9.51 6.54
CA SER A 77 -6.62 -8.53 5.50
C SER A 77 -6.18 -7.20 6.10
N LEU A 78 -6.94 -6.66 7.06
CA LEU A 78 -6.62 -5.43 7.76
C LEU A 78 -5.32 -5.52 8.54
N LEU A 79 -5.03 -6.68 9.15
CA LEU A 79 -3.79 -6.92 9.86
C LEU A 79 -2.59 -6.86 8.92
N PHE A 80 -2.59 -7.63 7.82
CA PHE A 80 -1.51 -7.59 6.84
C PHE A 80 -1.34 -6.21 6.22
N PHE A 81 -2.44 -5.51 5.95
CA PHE A 81 -2.40 -4.15 5.44
C PHE A 81 -1.80 -3.16 6.46
N SER A 82 -2.16 -3.27 7.73
CA SER A 82 -1.62 -2.41 8.80
C SER A 82 -0.12 -2.63 8.99
N VAL A 83 0.34 -3.88 8.95
CA VAL A 83 1.77 -4.22 9.01
C VAL A 83 2.51 -3.64 7.79
N PHE A 84 1.92 -3.73 6.60
CA PHE A 84 2.47 -3.10 5.40
C PHE A 84 2.59 -1.58 5.55
N VAL A 85 1.52 -0.89 5.98
CA VAL A 85 1.51 0.57 6.16
C VAL A 85 2.51 1.01 7.23
N PHE A 86 2.58 0.32 8.37
CA PHE A 86 3.50 0.66 9.45
C PHE A 86 4.96 0.53 9.00
N THR A 87 5.29 -0.57 8.33
CA THR A 87 6.64 -0.81 7.81
C THR A 87 6.99 0.23 6.74
N PHE A 88 6.04 0.58 5.86
CA PHE A 88 6.24 1.62 4.84
C PHE A 88 6.46 3.01 5.45
N ALA A 89 5.66 3.40 6.44
CA ALA A 89 5.81 4.67 7.13
C ALA A 89 7.13 4.78 7.90
N HIS A 90 7.56 3.69 8.54
CA HIS A 90 8.87 3.61 9.19
C HIS A 90 10.01 3.79 8.18
N TYR A 91 9.91 3.19 6.99
CA TYR A 91 10.90 3.43 5.93
C TYR A 91 10.94 4.90 5.49
N LEU A 92 9.78 5.51 5.22
CA LEU A 92 9.67 6.93 4.86
C LEU A 92 10.29 7.85 5.92
N PHE A 93 10.07 7.55 7.20
CA PHE A 93 10.65 8.31 8.31
C PHE A 93 12.18 8.21 8.31
N ASN A 94 12.74 7.00 8.16
CA ASN A 94 14.18 6.79 8.09
C ASN A 94 14.82 7.49 6.89
N LEU A 95 14.16 7.45 5.72
CA LEU A 95 14.63 8.13 4.52
C LEU A 95 14.67 9.66 4.75
N SER A 96 13.60 10.22 5.32
CA SER A 96 13.51 11.65 5.64
C SER A 96 14.58 12.09 6.63
N PHE A 97 14.81 11.29 7.69
CA PHE A 97 15.83 11.56 8.69
C PHE A 97 17.25 11.48 8.11
N GLY A 98 17.52 10.48 7.25
CA GLY A 98 18.78 10.36 6.52
C GLY A 98 19.11 11.59 5.67
N PHE A 99 18.11 12.12 4.95
CA PHE A 99 18.27 13.36 4.18
C PHE A 99 18.57 14.58 5.06
N ILE A 100 17.89 14.72 6.20
CA ILE A 100 18.12 15.84 7.14
C ILE A 100 19.56 15.78 7.70
N VAL A 101 20.03 14.60 8.11
CA VAL A 101 21.40 14.42 8.60
C VAL A 101 22.44 14.75 7.52
N LEU A 102 22.14 14.42 6.26
CA LEU A 102 23.04 14.70 5.13
C LEU A 102 23.11 16.20 4.79
N MET A 103 22.03 16.97 5.00
CA MET A 103 22.01 18.43 4.81
C MET A 103 22.70 19.21 5.95
N LEU A 104 22.85 18.62 7.13
CA LEU A 104 23.48 19.24 8.30
C LEU A 104 25.01 19.04 8.37
N LYS A 105 25.59 18.28 7.42
CA LYS A 105 27.03 18.12 7.24
C LYS A 105 27.54 19.00 6.11
#